data_AF-A0A7Z9WHG7-F1
#
_entry.id   AF-A0A7Z9WHG7-F1
#
_cell.length_a   1.000
_cell.length_b   1.000
_cell.length_c   1.000
_cell.angle_alpha   90.00
_cell.angle_beta   90.00
_cell.angle_gamma   90.00
#
_symmetry.space_group_name_H-M   'P 1'
#
loop_
_entity.id
_entity.type
_entity.pdbx_description
1 polymer ?
#
loop_
_entity_poly.entity_id
_entity_poly.type
_entity_poly.pdbx_seq_one_letter_code
_entity_poly.pdbx_strand_id
1 'polypeptide(L)'
;MNKIGLSIKIYIGLIIALAILAAINVFLPQGSFLPILPEQKLPAPKPMLALVNAAIMLVLYGGLGFIGLKLSQRLGFADIWDSKVSNRQRLLIPALVGIVIGVFFIFADAVFSQFHTLGPLPHPPFPTSLVASAVAGIGEEVIFRLFFISFWVWLISYVILKKRWQNQIFWVITVLSALAFALGHIPSVMLLLGLNTVNEIPFALMTEIILLNG
;
A
#
# COMPACT_ATOMS: atom_id res chain seq x y z
N MET A 1 23.51 -13.86 -23.30
CA MET A 1 22.69 -12.98 -22.44
C MET A 1 21.56 -13.82 -21.86
N ASN A 2 21.57 -14.11 -20.55
CA ASN A 2 20.46 -14.84 -19.93
C ASN A 2 19.16 -14.06 -20.10
N LYS A 3 18.13 -14.68 -20.67
CA LYS A 3 16.82 -14.05 -20.85
C LYS A 3 16.28 -13.68 -19.46
N ILE A 4 15.95 -12.41 -19.26
CA ILE A 4 15.29 -11.93 -18.03
C ILE A 4 14.00 -12.74 -17.84
N GLY A 5 13.82 -13.32 -16.65
CA GLY A 5 12.65 -14.12 -16.30
C GLY A 5 11.35 -13.30 -16.37
N LEU A 6 10.24 -13.97 -16.67
CA LEU A 6 8.94 -13.30 -16.86
C LEU A 6 8.50 -12.49 -15.63
N SER A 7 8.67 -13.03 -14.42
CA SER A 7 8.37 -12.33 -13.16
C SER A 7 9.13 -11.01 -13.00
N ILE A 8 10.39 -10.96 -13.44
CA ILE A 8 11.20 -9.73 -13.38
C ILE A 8 10.69 -8.71 -14.40
N LYS A 9 10.29 -9.14 -15.60
CA LYS A 9 9.70 -8.23 -16.60
C LYS A 9 8.40 -7.62 -16.10
N ILE A 10 7.55 -8.42 -15.47
CA ILE A 10 6.28 -7.96 -14.90
C ILE A 10 6.54 -7.01 -13.74
N TYR A 11 7.47 -7.36 -12.84
CA TYR A 11 7.89 -6.48 -11.76
C TYR A 11 8.32 -5.10 -12.28
N ILE A 12 9.23 -5.07 -13.26
CA ILE A 12 9.69 -3.82 -13.88
C ILE A 12 8.50 -3.05 -14.49
N GLY A 13 7.60 -3.74 -15.18
CA GLY A 13 6.39 -3.13 -15.74
C GLY A 13 5.50 -2.49 -14.67
N LEU A 14 5.28 -3.17 -13.54
CA LEU A 14 4.49 -2.65 -12.42
C LEU A 14 5.15 -1.44 -11.76
N ILE A 15 6.48 -1.44 -11.59
CA ILE A 15 7.20 -0.29 -11.01
C ILE A 15 7.18 0.92 -11.96
N ILE A 16 7.32 0.70 -13.27
CA ILE A 16 7.17 1.78 -14.25
C ILE A 16 5.74 2.34 -14.22
N ALA A 17 4.73 1.47 -14.19
CA ALA A 17 3.33 1.89 -14.08
C ALA A 17 3.09 2.70 -12.78
N LEU A 18 3.59 2.22 -11.64
CA LEU A 18 3.50 2.91 -10.36
C LEU A 18 4.11 4.32 -10.44
N ALA A 19 5.30 4.46 -11.03
CA ALA A 19 5.97 5.74 -11.16
C ALA A 19 5.21 6.73 -12.07
N ILE A 20 4.70 6.25 -13.20
CA ILE A 20 3.89 7.07 -14.12
C ILE A 20 2.60 7.50 -13.45
N LEU A 21 1.89 6.58 -12.80
CA LEU A 21 0.63 6.88 -12.11
C LEU A 21 0.86 7.85 -10.94
N ALA A 22 1.94 7.69 -10.18
CA ALA A 22 2.28 8.61 -9.10
C ALA A 22 2.60 10.02 -9.61
N ALA A 23 3.24 10.15 -10.77
CA ALA A 23 3.46 11.44 -11.42
C ALA A 23 2.15 12.08 -11.89
N ILE A 24 1.29 11.29 -12.55
CA ILE A 24 -0.03 11.74 -13.02
C ILE A 24 -0.88 12.21 -11.84
N ASN A 25 -0.87 11.49 -10.72
CA ASN A 25 -1.67 11.78 -9.55
C ASN A 25 -1.48 13.22 -9.03
N VAL A 26 -0.26 13.78 -9.15
CA VAL A 26 0.06 15.17 -8.73
C VAL A 26 -0.75 16.22 -9.50
N PHE A 27 -1.15 15.92 -10.73
CA PHE A 27 -1.91 16.83 -11.57
C PHE A 27 -3.43 16.67 -11.42
N LEU A 28 -3.87 15.61 -10.77
CA LEU A 28 -5.29 15.29 -10.62
C LEU A 28 -5.92 16.06 -9.44
N PRO A 29 -7.23 16.34 -9.51
CA PRO A 29 -7.94 17.00 -8.40
C PRO A 29 -7.93 16.11 -7.17
N GLN A 30 -7.41 16.63 -6.07
CA GLN A 30 -7.32 15.90 -4.80
C GLN A 30 -8.61 16.01 -3.95
N GLY A 31 -9.56 16.88 -4.34
CA GLY A 31 -10.81 17.08 -3.59
C GLY A 31 -10.56 17.56 -2.16
N SER A 32 -11.26 16.96 -1.20
CA SER A 32 -11.15 17.25 0.24
C SER A 32 -9.81 16.84 0.88
N PHE A 33 -8.90 16.20 0.13
CA PHE A 33 -7.52 15.91 0.59
C PHE A 33 -6.62 17.14 0.60
N LEU A 34 -7.05 18.24 -0.01
CA LEU A 34 -6.44 19.54 0.24
C LEU A 34 -6.94 19.98 1.60
N PRO A 35 -6.10 19.92 2.65
CA PRO A 35 -6.58 20.12 3.99
C PRO A 35 -7.14 21.53 4.16
N ILE A 36 -7.84 21.68 5.26
CA ILE A 36 -8.22 22.92 5.98
C ILE A 36 -7.01 23.86 6.22
N LEU A 37 -5.81 23.55 5.69
CA LEU A 37 -4.64 24.42 5.71
C LEU A 37 -4.85 25.60 4.73
N PRO A 38 -4.67 26.85 5.17
CA PRO A 38 -4.75 28.02 4.32
C PRO A 38 -3.81 27.85 3.14
N GLU A 39 -4.27 28.09 1.90
CA GLU A 39 -3.54 27.93 0.62
C GLU A 39 -2.02 27.85 0.81
N GLN A 40 -1.54 26.68 1.22
CA GLN A 40 -0.13 26.52 1.49
C GLN A 40 0.45 26.45 0.09
N LYS A 41 1.16 27.51 -0.30
CA LYS A 41 1.94 27.51 -1.53
C LYS A 41 2.70 26.19 -1.56
N LEU A 42 2.43 25.40 -2.61
CA LEU A 42 3.12 24.13 -2.79
C LEU A 42 4.62 24.37 -2.60
N PRO A 43 5.33 23.49 -1.87
CA PRO A 43 6.74 23.70 -1.57
C PRO A 43 7.60 23.74 -2.85
N ALA A 44 7.07 23.24 -3.96
CA ALA A 44 7.65 23.30 -5.29
C ALA A 44 6.55 23.32 -6.39
N PRO A 45 6.90 23.68 -7.63
CA PRO A 45 6.00 23.55 -8.77
C PRO A 45 5.52 22.10 -8.98
N LYS A 46 4.27 21.91 -9.42
CA LYS A 46 3.69 20.57 -9.68
C LYS A 46 4.56 19.65 -10.55
N PRO A 47 5.19 20.10 -11.65
CA PRO A 47 6.08 19.24 -12.44
C PRO A 47 7.27 18.70 -11.66
N MET A 48 7.82 19.50 -10.75
CA MET A 48 8.92 19.06 -9.89
C MET A 48 8.43 18.03 -8.87
N LEU A 49 7.27 18.25 -8.25
CA LEU A 49 6.66 17.26 -7.34
C LEU A 49 6.34 15.95 -8.05
N ALA A 50 5.82 16.00 -9.28
CA ALA A 50 5.55 14.82 -10.10
C ALA A 50 6.83 14.04 -10.42
N LEU A 51 7.91 14.74 -10.79
CA LEU A 51 9.20 14.13 -11.04
C LEU A 51 9.79 13.47 -9.79
N VAL A 52 9.71 14.16 -8.65
CA VAL A 52 10.19 13.64 -7.35
C VAL A 52 9.39 12.39 -6.96
N ASN A 53 8.06 12.42 -7.06
CA ASN A 53 7.22 11.27 -6.77
C ASN A 53 7.54 10.08 -7.69
N ALA A 54 7.70 10.31 -9.00
CA ALA A 54 8.11 9.26 -9.94
C ALA A 54 9.48 8.68 -9.56
N ALA A 55 10.45 9.53 -9.21
CA ALA A 55 11.79 9.09 -8.81
C ALA A 55 11.76 8.28 -7.51
N ILE A 56 10.98 8.69 -6.51
CA ILE A 56 10.77 7.92 -5.27
C ILE A 56 10.19 6.54 -5.60
N MET A 57 9.17 6.47 -6.46
CA MET A 57 8.57 5.18 -6.83
C MET A 57 9.53 4.28 -7.62
N LEU A 58 10.31 4.85 -8.54
CA LEU A 58 11.29 4.07 -9.33
C LEU A 58 12.46 3.58 -8.48
N VAL A 59 13.05 4.47 -7.67
CA VAL A 59 14.31 4.19 -6.99
C VAL A 59 14.06 3.55 -5.63
N LEU A 60 13.24 4.16 -4.78
CA LEU A 60 13.00 3.65 -3.43
C LEU A 60 12.07 2.45 -3.46
N TYR A 61 10.85 2.59 -3.99
CA TYR A 61 9.89 1.48 -4.04
C TYR A 61 10.40 0.39 -4.97
N GLY A 62 10.88 0.76 -6.17
CA GLY A 62 11.46 -0.18 -7.12
C GLY A 62 12.74 -0.87 -6.61
N GLY A 63 13.57 -0.19 -5.81
CA GLY A 63 14.75 -0.79 -5.20
C GLY A 63 14.39 -1.76 -4.07
N LEU A 64 13.58 -1.31 -3.10
CA LEU A 64 13.13 -2.13 -1.99
C LEU A 64 12.31 -3.34 -2.46
N GLY A 65 11.39 -3.13 -3.40
CA GLY A 65 10.61 -4.21 -4.00
C GLY A 65 11.47 -5.24 -4.71
N PHE A 66 12.57 -4.83 -5.35
CA PHE A 66 13.47 -5.75 -6.04
C PHE A 66 14.26 -6.59 -5.04
N ILE A 67 14.71 -5.97 -3.95
CA ILE A 67 15.31 -6.70 -2.81
C ILE A 67 14.29 -7.69 -2.27
N GLY A 68 13.05 -7.26 -2.02
CA GLY A 68 11.94 -8.09 -1.57
C GLY A 68 11.71 -9.31 -2.47
N LEU A 69 11.66 -9.10 -3.79
CA LEU A 69 11.52 -10.16 -4.78
C LEU A 69 12.65 -11.19 -4.70
N LYS A 70 13.90 -10.73 -4.58
CA LYS A 70 15.06 -11.62 -4.46
C LYS A 70 15.04 -12.42 -3.15
N LEU A 71 14.57 -11.81 -2.06
CA LEU A 71 14.43 -12.51 -0.77
C LEU A 71 13.28 -13.51 -0.79
N SER A 72 12.12 -13.13 -1.35
CA SER A 72 10.96 -14.00 -1.56
C SER A 72 11.34 -15.28 -2.32
N GLN A 73 12.09 -15.14 -3.41
CA GLN A 73 12.61 -16.28 -4.19
C GLN A 73 13.52 -17.19 -3.36
N ARG A 74 14.37 -16.62 -2.48
CA ARG A 74 15.26 -17.39 -1.58
C ARG A 74 14.49 -18.10 -0.46
N LEU A 75 13.37 -17.54 -0.04
CA LEU A 75 12.45 -18.12 0.95
C LEU A 75 11.57 -19.22 0.35
N GLY A 76 11.56 -19.38 -0.98
CA GLY A 76 10.74 -20.36 -1.68
C GLY A 76 9.26 -19.96 -1.77
N PHE A 77 8.96 -18.66 -1.61
CA PHE A 77 7.61 -18.15 -1.86
C PHE A 77 7.28 -18.16 -3.36
N ALA A 78 5.98 -18.08 -3.67
CA ALA A 78 5.52 -18.03 -5.06
C ALA A 78 6.06 -16.78 -5.77
N ASP A 79 6.50 -16.96 -7.02
CA ASP A 79 6.90 -15.86 -7.88
C ASP A 79 5.70 -14.99 -8.28
N ILE A 80 5.95 -13.71 -8.59
CA ILE A 80 4.93 -12.75 -9.08
C ILE A 80 4.13 -13.34 -10.26
N TRP A 81 4.78 -14.12 -11.12
CA TRP A 81 4.14 -14.78 -12.23
C TRP A 81 4.42 -16.29 -12.24
N ASP A 82 3.86 -16.98 -11.25
CA ASP A 82 3.93 -18.44 -11.19
C ASP A 82 3.05 -19.10 -12.26
N SER A 83 3.68 -19.91 -13.12
CA SER A 83 3.02 -20.70 -14.17
C SER A 83 1.95 -21.68 -13.69
N LYS A 84 2.00 -22.10 -12.40
CA LYS A 84 1.02 -23.01 -11.80
C LYS A 84 -0.31 -22.32 -11.48
N VAL A 85 -0.32 -20.98 -11.46
CA VAL A 85 -1.51 -20.19 -11.16
C VAL A 85 -2.22 -19.82 -12.46
N SER A 86 -3.48 -20.21 -12.57
CA SER A 86 -4.32 -19.88 -13.74
C SER A 86 -4.64 -18.37 -13.80
N ASN A 87 -4.97 -17.86 -14.98
CA ASN A 87 -5.39 -16.46 -15.13
C ASN A 87 -6.66 -16.14 -14.33
N ARG A 88 -7.54 -17.12 -14.11
CA ARG A 88 -8.72 -16.97 -13.26
C ARG A 88 -8.32 -16.71 -11.80
N GLN A 89 -7.36 -17.48 -11.27
CA GLN A 89 -6.85 -17.29 -9.91
C GLN A 89 -5.99 -16.04 -9.77
N ARG A 90 -5.29 -15.63 -10.83
CA ARG A 90 -4.42 -14.46 -10.80
C ARG A 90 -5.17 -13.14 -10.94
N LEU A 91 -6.24 -13.11 -11.75
CA LEU A 91 -6.92 -11.86 -12.11
C LEU A 91 -8.38 -11.84 -11.65
N LEU A 92 -9.19 -12.82 -12.06
CA LEU A 92 -10.63 -12.79 -11.82
C LEU A 92 -10.97 -12.93 -10.33
N ILE A 93 -10.39 -13.90 -9.63
CA ILE A 93 -10.68 -14.12 -8.20
C ILE A 93 -10.25 -12.90 -7.37
N PRO A 94 -9.01 -12.38 -7.49
CA PRO A 94 -8.62 -11.17 -6.75
C PRO A 94 -9.48 -9.96 -7.08
N ALA A 95 -9.88 -9.78 -8.34
CA ALA A 95 -10.78 -8.68 -8.73
C ALA A 95 -12.16 -8.80 -8.04
N LEU A 96 -12.77 -9.98 -8.05
CA LEU A 96 -14.06 -10.20 -7.40
C LEU A 96 -13.96 -10.06 -5.87
N VAL A 97 -12.92 -10.62 -5.25
CA VAL A 97 -12.66 -10.47 -3.82
C VAL A 97 -12.44 -8.99 -3.47
N GLY A 98 -11.66 -8.26 -4.25
CA GLY A 98 -11.45 -6.83 -4.09
C GLY A 98 -12.74 -6.01 -4.19
N ILE A 99 -13.64 -6.35 -5.11
CA ILE A 99 -14.97 -5.71 -5.20
C ILE A 99 -15.78 -5.95 -3.93
N VAL A 100 -15.84 -7.20 -3.46
CA VAL A 100 -16.61 -7.54 -2.25
C VAL A 100 -16.03 -6.86 -1.01
N ILE A 101 -14.70 -6.89 -0.84
CA ILE A 101 -14.02 -6.21 0.28
C ILE A 101 -14.21 -4.70 0.18
N GLY A 102 -14.13 -4.11 -1.02
CA GLY A 102 -14.36 -2.68 -1.23
C GLY A 102 -15.78 -2.25 -0.85
N VAL A 103 -16.80 -3.04 -1.23
CA VAL A 103 -18.19 -2.78 -0.81
C VAL A 103 -18.33 -2.91 0.71
N PHE A 104 -17.69 -3.91 1.32
CA PHE A 104 -17.66 -4.07 2.77
C PHE A 104 -17.01 -2.86 3.47
N PHE A 105 -15.91 -2.33 2.95
CA PHE A 105 -15.24 -1.15 3.49
C PHE A 105 -16.09 0.11 3.41
N ILE A 106 -16.80 0.32 2.29
CA ILE A 106 -17.76 1.45 2.16
C ILE A 106 -18.87 1.32 3.21
N PHE A 107 -19.40 0.11 3.41
CA PHE A 107 -20.42 -0.13 4.44
C PHE A 107 -19.87 0.07 5.86
N ALA A 108 -18.65 -0.38 6.12
CA ALA A 108 -17.99 -0.19 7.42
C ALA A 108 -17.81 1.30 7.74
N ASP A 109 -17.26 2.10 6.82
CA ASP A 109 -17.13 3.57 6.98
C ASP A 109 -18.48 4.25 7.22
N ALA A 110 -19.52 3.86 6.46
CA ALA A 110 -20.88 4.38 6.67
C ALA A 110 -21.47 4.04 8.05
N VAL A 111 -21.07 2.91 8.66
CA VAL A 111 -21.51 2.50 10.01
C VAL A 111 -20.66 3.19 11.08
N PHE A 112 -19.33 3.16 10.96
CA PHE A 112 -18.40 3.72 11.95
C PHE A 112 -18.54 5.25 12.07
N SER A 113 -18.76 5.94 10.95
CA SER A 113 -19.00 7.38 10.94
C SER A 113 -20.25 7.83 11.70
N GLN A 114 -21.19 6.93 12.01
CA GLN A 114 -22.34 7.25 12.88
C GLN A 114 -21.96 7.33 14.36
N PHE A 115 -20.80 6.80 14.75
CA PHE A 115 -20.33 6.78 16.13
C PHE A 115 -19.37 7.94 16.46
N HIS A 116 -19.13 8.87 15.53
CA HIS A 116 -18.35 10.08 15.77
C HIS A 116 -18.81 11.26 14.91
N THR A 117 -18.45 12.48 15.32
CA THR A 117 -18.89 13.71 14.65
C THR A 117 -18.01 14.13 13.46
N LEU A 118 -16.93 13.39 13.19
CA LEU A 118 -15.96 13.72 12.14
C LEU A 118 -16.46 13.40 10.71
N GLY A 119 -17.60 12.68 10.59
CA GLY A 119 -18.12 12.23 9.29
C GLY A 119 -17.32 11.07 8.70
N PRO A 120 -17.64 10.64 7.46
CA PRO A 120 -16.93 9.55 6.79
C PRO A 120 -15.50 9.94 6.41
N LEU A 121 -14.64 8.95 6.22
CA LEU A 121 -13.26 9.19 5.78
C LEU A 121 -13.22 9.89 4.41
N PRO A 122 -12.36 10.90 4.23
CA PRO A 122 -12.25 11.59 2.95
C PRO A 122 -11.76 10.61 1.88
N HIS A 123 -12.41 10.63 0.71
CA HIS A 123 -12.03 9.83 -0.45
C HIS A 123 -11.70 10.72 -1.67
N PRO A 124 -10.67 10.41 -2.47
CA PRO A 124 -10.36 11.23 -3.63
C PRO A 124 -11.56 11.26 -4.60
N PRO A 125 -11.81 12.38 -5.29
CA PRO A 125 -12.93 12.46 -6.23
C PRO A 125 -12.69 11.56 -7.44
N PHE A 126 -13.74 11.12 -8.11
CA PHE A 126 -13.61 10.47 -9.40
C PHE A 126 -13.17 11.50 -10.46
N PRO A 127 -12.20 11.17 -11.35
CA PRO A 127 -11.54 9.88 -11.55
C PRO A 127 -10.22 9.71 -10.76
N THR A 128 -9.79 10.69 -9.96
CA THR A 128 -8.56 10.62 -9.15
C THR A 128 -8.52 9.38 -8.27
N SER A 129 -9.67 8.96 -7.72
CA SER A 129 -9.77 7.73 -6.93
C SER A 129 -9.20 6.50 -7.64
N LEU A 130 -9.39 6.33 -8.96
CA LEU A 130 -8.85 5.18 -9.69
C LEU A 130 -7.32 5.21 -9.73
N VAL A 131 -6.73 6.38 -9.94
CA VAL A 131 -5.28 6.54 -10.00
C VAL A 131 -4.67 6.41 -8.60
N ALA A 132 -5.27 7.05 -7.60
CA ALA A 132 -4.85 6.94 -6.21
C ALA A 132 -4.90 5.48 -5.71
N SER A 133 -5.99 4.76 -5.98
CA SER A 133 -6.12 3.34 -5.60
C SER A 133 -5.14 2.45 -6.34
N ALA A 134 -4.82 2.71 -7.61
CA ALA A 134 -3.81 1.95 -8.34
C ALA A 134 -2.38 2.21 -7.81
N VAL A 135 -2.06 3.46 -7.48
CA VAL A 135 -0.78 3.84 -6.86
C VAL A 135 -0.63 3.20 -5.49
N ALA A 136 -1.66 3.31 -4.64
CA ALA A 136 -1.70 2.68 -3.32
C ALA A 136 -1.60 1.16 -3.44
N GLY A 137 -2.47 0.53 -4.23
CA GLY A 137 -2.49 -0.92 -4.41
C GLY A 137 -1.17 -1.51 -4.90
N ILE A 138 -0.49 -0.88 -5.86
CA ILE A 138 0.84 -1.38 -6.28
C ILE A 138 1.91 -1.02 -5.25
N GLY A 139 1.94 0.23 -4.77
CA GLY A 139 2.99 0.73 -3.89
C GLY A 139 3.00 0.04 -2.52
N GLU A 140 1.84 -0.12 -1.90
CA GLU A 140 1.69 -0.76 -0.59
C GLU A 140 1.98 -2.26 -0.66
N GLU A 141 1.58 -2.94 -1.75
CA GLU A 141 1.95 -4.34 -1.98
C GLU A 141 3.45 -4.52 -2.14
N VAL A 142 4.12 -3.60 -2.85
CA VAL A 142 5.58 -3.59 -3.00
C VAL A 142 6.28 -3.42 -1.65
N ILE A 143 5.84 -2.49 -0.81
CA ILE A 143 6.51 -2.18 0.45
C ILE A 143 6.17 -3.21 1.54
N PHE A 144 4.90 -3.48 1.80
CA PHE A 144 4.50 -4.29 2.95
C PHE A 144 4.52 -5.79 2.66
N ARG A 145 4.07 -6.22 1.48
CA ARG A 145 3.93 -7.66 1.20
C ARG A 145 5.20 -8.21 0.54
N LEU A 146 5.70 -7.54 -0.49
CA LEU A 146 6.87 -8.01 -1.22
C LEU A 146 8.17 -7.74 -0.45
N PHE A 147 8.41 -6.51 0.01
CA PHE A 147 9.63 -6.16 0.73
C PHE A 147 9.59 -6.53 2.22
N PHE A 148 8.69 -5.91 3.01
CA PHE A 148 8.71 -6.00 4.47
C PHE A 148 8.58 -7.45 4.96
N ILE A 149 7.56 -8.19 4.53
CA ILE A 149 7.39 -9.60 4.95
C ILE A 149 8.60 -10.44 4.52
N SER A 150 9.01 -10.38 3.26
CA SER A 150 10.14 -11.18 2.76
C SER A 150 11.44 -10.84 3.48
N PHE A 151 11.68 -9.56 3.76
CA PHE A 151 12.87 -9.08 4.47
C PHE A 151 12.93 -9.62 5.89
N TRP A 152 11.86 -9.44 6.67
CA TRP A 152 11.85 -9.84 8.08
C TRP A 152 11.81 -11.36 8.26
N VAL A 153 11.08 -12.08 7.40
CA VAL A 153 11.10 -13.54 7.42
C VAL A 153 12.50 -14.06 7.08
N TRP A 154 13.15 -13.50 6.07
CA TRP A 154 14.52 -13.86 5.74
C TRP A 154 15.50 -13.54 6.87
N LEU A 155 15.43 -12.34 7.44
CA LEU A 155 16.34 -11.92 8.50
C LEU A 155 16.18 -12.80 9.74
N ILE A 156 14.95 -13.02 10.20
CA ILE A 156 14.74 -13.77 11.44
C ILE A 156 14.92 -15.28 11.19
N SER A 157 14.26 -15.85 10.18
CA SER A 157 14.30 -17.30 9.95
C SER A 157 15.66 -17.73 9.42
N TYR A 158 16.15 -17.14 8.34
CA TYR A 158 17.35 -17.61 7.65
C TYR A 158 18.64 -17.12 8.32
N VAL A 159 18.71 -15.84 8.70
CA VAL A 159 19.94 -15.26 9.26
C VAL A 159 20.05 -15.57 10.76
N ILE A 160 19.05 -15.18 11.55
CA ILE A 160 19.12 -15.29 13.02
C ILE A 160 18.88 -16.74 13.49
N LEU A 161 17.82 -17.39 13.02
CA LEU A 161 17.43 -18.74 13.44
C LEU A 161 17.96 -19.87 12.55
N LYS A 162 18.85 -19.56 11.59
CA LYS A 162 19.54 -20.54 10.74
C LYS A 162 18.57 -21.49 10.02
N LYS A 163 17.58 -20.93 9.34
CA LYS A 163 16.52 -21.58 8.54
C LYS A 163 15.51 -22.38 9.36
N ARG A 164 15.23 -21.98 10.61
CA ARG A 164 14.22 -22.62 11.47
C ARG A 164 13.00 -21.72 11.63
N TRP A 165 11.84 -22.35 11.87
CA TRP A 165 10.58 -21.67 12.22
C TRP A 165 10.04 -20.71 11.15
N GLN A 166 10.37 -20.92 9.87
CA GLN A 166 9.97 -20.00 8.79
C GLN A 166 8.46 -19.74 8.75
N ASN A 167 7.63 -20.77 8.92
CA ASN A 167 6.18 -20.63 8.87
C ASN A 167 5.63 -19.81 10.05
N GLN A 168 6.10 -20.10 11.27
CA GLN A 168 5.68 -19.35 12.47
C GLN A 168 6.11 -17.88 12.38
N ILE A 169 7.35 -17.64 11.94
CA ILE A 169 7.86 -16.29 11.73
C ILE A 169 7.06 -15.57 10.64
N PHE A 170 6.74 -16.25 9.54
CA PHE A 170 5.91 -15.69 8.48
C PHE A 170 4.59 -15.14 9.04
N TRP A 171 3.82 -15.95 9.77
CA TRP A 171 2.55 -15.50 10.34
C TRP A 171 2.72 -14.35 11.33
N VAL A 172 3.72 -14.40 12.21
CA VAL A 172 4.01 -13.30 13.14
C VAL A 172 4.33 -12.01 12.38
N ILE A 173 5.20 -12.08 11.37
CA ILE A 173 5.58 -10.93 10.55
C ILE A 173 4.42 -10.42 9.71
N THR A 174 3.53 -11.28 9.22
CA THR A 174 2.31 -10.87 8.51
C THR A 174 1.40 -10.05 9.42
N VAL A 175 1.16 -10.50 10.65
CA VAL A 175 0.37 -9.74 11.63
C VAL A 175 1.03 -8.41 11.97
N LEU A 176 2.35 -8.40 12.19
CA LEU A 176 3.08 -7.15 12.44
C LEU A 176 3.06 -6.20 11.25
N SER A 177 3.12 -6.72 10.02
CA SER A 177 3.01 -5.93 8.79
C SER A 177 1.64 -5.30 8.65
N ALA A 178 0.58 -6.06 8.95
CA ALA A 178 -0.80 -5.57 8.97
C ALA A 178 -0.98 -4.42 9.98
N LEU A 179 -0.53 -4.63 11.22
CA LEU A 179 -0.59 -3.59 12.25
C LEU A 179 0.25 -2.36 11.90
N ALA A 180 1.45 -2.54 11.36
CA ALA A 180 2.30 -1.43 10.93
C ALA A 180 1.67 -0.64 9.78
N PHE A 181 1.03 -1.34 8.83
CA PHE A 181 0.30 -0.73 7.73
C PHE A 181 -0.90 0.09 8.24
N ALA A 182 -1.71 -0.49 9.14
CA ALA A 182 -2.83 0.20 9.75
C ALA A 182 -2.42 1.44 10.57
N LEU A 183 -1.50 1.27 11.51
CA LEU A 183 -1.05 2.36 12.38
C LEU A 183 -0.28 3.43 11.61
N GLY A 184 0.35 3.08 10.48
CA GLY A 184 0.99 4.03 9.58
C GLY A 184 0.03 5.07 8.98
N HIS A 185 -1.28 4.81 8.99
CA HIS A 185 -2.30 5.76 8.51
C HIS A 185 -2.70 6.81 9.56
N ILE A 186 -2.38 6.62 10.84
CA ILE A 186 -2.77 7.55 11.92
C ILE A 186 -2.31 8.99 11.63
N PRO A 187 -1.04 9.26 11.28
CA PRO A 187 -0.60 10.64 11.00
C PRO A 187 -1.36 11.28 9.83
N SER A 188 -1.68 10.52 8.79
CA SER A 188 -2.45 11.00 7.64
C SER A 188 -3.89 11.34 8.04
N VAL A 189 -4.54 10.49 8.84
CA VAL A 189 -5.89 10.74 9.35
C VAL A 189 -5.91 11.97 10.27
N MET A 190 -4.93 12.10 11.17
CA MET A 190 -4.80 13.27 12.03
C MET A 190 -4.65 14.55 11.21
N LEU A 191 -3.80 14.54 10.17
CA LEU A 191 -3.61 15.67 9.28
C LEU A 191 -4.89 16.03 8.51
N LEU A 192 -5.60 15.03 7.99
CA LEU A 192 -6.81 15.23 7.19
C LEU A 192 -8.00 15.73 8.02
N LEU A 193 -8.12 15.26 9.26
CA LEU A 193 -9.23 15.62 10.16
C LEU A 193 -8.86 16.77 11.12
N GLY A 194 -7.65 17.32 11.03
CA GLY A 194 -7.20 18.45 11.85
C GLY A 194 -7.00 18.10 13.33
N LEU A 195 -6.65 16.85 13.64
CA LEU A 195 -6.41 16.37 15.00
C LEU A 195 -4.95 16.61 15.40
N ASN A 196 -4.72 17.14 16.60
CA ASN A 196 -3.37 17.47 17.07
C ASN A 196 -2.72 16.31 17.83
N THR A 197 -3.53 15.48 18.48
CA THR A 197 -3.06 14.36 19.31
C THR A 197 -3.82 13.07 19.01
N VAL A 198 -3.16 11.92 19.20
CA VAL A 198 -3.78 10.60 18.98
C VAL A 198 -4.98 10.38 19.90
N ASN A 199 -4.99 11.00 21.08
CA ASN A 199 -6.08 10.90 22.05
C ASN A 199 -7.38 11.57 21.57
N GLU A 200 -7.31 12.44 20.55
CA GLU A 200 -8.50 13.04 19.94
C GLU A 200 -9.19 12.10 18.95
N ILE A 201 -8.55 10.99 18.54
CA ILE A 201 -9.15 10.01 17.63
C ILE A 201 -10.21 9.21 18.39
N PRO A 202 -11.50 9.28 18.01
CA PRO A 202 -12.55 8.49 18.63
C PRO A 202 -12.24 7.00 18.52
N PHE A 203 -12.61 6.22 19.54
CA PHE A 203 -12.38 4.77 19.55
C PHE A 203 -12.98 4.06 18.33
N ALA A 204 -14.17 4.51 17.88
CA ALA A 204 -14.81 4.02 16.66
C ALA A 204 -13.92 4.24 15.42
N LEU A 205 -13.38 5.45 15.25
CA LEU A 205 -12.48 5.78 14.14
C LEU A 205 -11.15 5.02 14.23
N MET A 206 -10.59 4.84 15.43
CA MET A 206 -9.39 4.02 15.62
C MET A 206 -9.62 2.56 15.19
N THR A 207 -10.80 2.01 15.54
CA THR A 207 -11.19 0.66 15.14
C THR A 207 -11.37 0.56 13.63
N GLU A 208 -11.97 1.58 13.02
CA GLU A 208 -12.13 1.68 11.58
C GLU A 208 -10.78 1.73 10.86
N ILE A 209 -9.83 2.56 11.30
CA ILE A 209 -8.47 2.63 10.72
C ILE A 209 -7.81 1.25 10.72
N ILE A 210 -7.92 0.50 11.83
CA ILE A 210 -7.36 -0.85 11.94
C ILE A 210 -8.08 -1.83 11.03
N LEU A 211 -9.41 -1.76 10.93
CA LEU A 211 -10.20 -2.66 10.10
C LEU A 211 -9.96 -2.46 8.60
N LEU A 212 -9.85 -1.20 8.16
CA LEU A 212 -9.73 -0.87 6.74
C LEU A 212 -8.31 -1.06 6.19
N ASN A 213 -7.30 -1.00 7.06
CA ASN A 213 -5.88 -0.98 6.68
C ASN A 213 -5.06 -2.11 7.34
N GLY A 214 -5.69 -3.12 7.96
CA GLY A 214 -5.03 -4.20 8.68
C GLY A 214 -5.38 -5.59 8.16
#